data_AF-A0A662AWJ9-F1
#
_entry.id   AF-A0A662AWJ9-F1
#
_cell.length_a   1.000
_cell.length_b   1.000
_cell.length_c   1.000
_cell.angle_alpha   90.00
_cell.angle_beta   90.00
_cell.angle_gamma   90.00
#
_symmetry.space_group_name_H-M   'P 1'
#
loop_
_entity.id
_entity.type
_entity.pdbx_description
1 polymer ?
#
loop_
_entity_poly.entity_id
_entity_poly.type
_entity_poly.pdbx_seq_one_letter_code
_entity_poly.pdbx_strand_id
1 'polypeptide(L)'
;MKIFFPKTLPGLLLLLALLLSLSCSRNPGRAAGDKLFTLMPESYTGAGFVNYLDYDEQLKKKFNIYTYRNFYNGGGVALGDVNNDGLMDIFLTSNMGPNVLYLNKGDFKFEDISEQAGISGHGEWSTGASLADVNGDGWTDIYVCNSGNVEGDERHNELYINNGDLSFTERAAEFGIDDRGYSTHGAFFDYDHDGDLDLYLLNNSFKAIGSFELSENQRQIRDSIGGDKLFRNDNMHFTDVSEEAGIYASTIGFGLGVTVGDIDQDGWMDIYISNDFFERDYMYINNGDGTFRETLTTMMPCISAASM
;
A
#
# COMPACT_ATOMS: atom_id res chain seq x y z
N MET A 1 70.02 42.71 39.87
CA MET A 1 69.57 41.59 39.00
C MET A 1 68.50 42.15 38.06
N LYS A 2 68.86 42.47 36.81
CA LYS A 2 67.92 43.10 35.84
C LYS A 2 67.11 42.00 35.15
N ILE A 3 65.81 41.99 35.39
CA ILE A 3 64.85 41.09 34.75
C ILE A 3 64.52 41.66 33.37
N PHE A 4 64.89 40.96 32.31
CA PHE A 4 64.51 41.26 30.94
C PHE A 4 63.12 40.68 30.68
N PHE A 5 62.12 41.53 30.47
CA PHE A 5 60.84 41.10 29.88
C PHE A 5 60.98 41.08 28.34
N PRO A 6 60.69 39.95 27.67
CA PRO A 6 60.79 39.88 26.22
C PRO A 6 59.65 40.70 25.57
N LYS A 7 60.01 41.49 24.55
CA LYS A 7 59.12 42.37 23.78
C LYS A 7 58.09 41.65 22.90
N THR A 8 57.93 40.34 23.03
CA THR A 8 57.06 39.49 22.20
C THR A 8 55.66 39.28 22.80
N LEU A 9 55.43 39.71 24.03
CA LEU A 9 54.16 39.54 24.74
C LEU A 9 52.94 40.24 24.07
N PRO A 10 53.05 41.45 23.48
CA PRO A 10 51.90 42.13 22.88
C PRO A 10 51.38 41.43 21.63
N GLY A 11 52.29 40.89 20.81
CA GLY A 11 51.94 40.16 19.59
C GLY A 11 51.25 38.83 19.89
N LEU A 12 51.67 38.14 20.95
CA LEU A 12 51.06 36.89 21.38
C LEU A 12 49.63 37.10 21.93
N LEU A 13 49.42 38.18 22.69
CA LEU A 13 48.09 38.57 23.18
C LEU A 13 47.14 38.99 22.05
N LEU A 14 47.64 39.69 21.03
CA LEU A 14 46.85 40.04 19.85
C LEU A 14 46.47 38.81 19.03
N LEU A 15 47.40 37.87 18.86
CA LEU A 15 47.15 36.62 18.13
C LEU A 15 46.14 35.74 18.88
N LEU A 16 46.24 35.68 20.21
CA LEU A 16 45.30 34.95 21.07
C LEU A 16 43.91 35.59 21.03
N ALA A 17 43.82 36.92 21.02
CA ALA A 17 42.55 37.65 20.89
C ALA A 17 41.92 37.45 19.50
N LEU A 18 42.74 37.40 18.43
CA LEU A 18 42.27 37.12 17.08
C LEU A 18 41.75 35.68 16.95
N LEU A 19 42.46 34.72 17.54
CA LEU A 19 42.07 33.30 17.58
C LEU A 19 40.80 33.09 18.43
N LEU A 20 40.64 33.80 19.55
CA LEU A 20 39.41 33.79 20.34
C LEU A 20 38.23 34.46 19.63
N SER A 21 38.48 35.48 18.81
CA SER A 21 37.44 36.13 18.00
C SER A 21 36.97 35.28 16.80
N LEU A 22 37.86 34.44 16.26
CA LEU A 22 37.55 33.46 15.21
C LEU A 22 36.96 32.16 15.76
N SER A 23 37.17 31.85 17.05
CA SER A 23 36.59 30.69 17.73
C SER A 23 35.13 30.88 18.17
N CYS A 24 34.58 32.09 17.99
CA CYS A 24 33.19 32.42 18.29
C CYS A 24 32.33 32.52 17.01
N SER A 25 32.60 31.71 15.99
CA SER A 25 31.46 31.21 15.21
C SER A 25 30.78 30.17 16.09
N ARG A 26 29.64 30.52 16.69
CA ARG A 26 28.68 29.48 17.09
C ARG A 26 28.50 28.60 15.86
N ASN A 27 29.00 27.38 15.90
CA ASN A 27 28.46 26.34 15.05
C ASN A 27 26.94 26.37 15.34
N PRO A 28 26.07 26.68 14.37
CA PRO A 28 24.64 26.41 14.52
C PRO A 28 24.36 24.91 14.56
N GLY A 29 25.42 24.08 14.51
CA GLY A 29 25.38 22.63 14.62
C GLY A 29 24.75 22.20 15.94
N ARG A 30 23.46 21.86 15.82
CA ARG A 30 22.56 21.24 16.79
C ARG A 30 21.92 22.19 17.78
N ALA A 31 21.13 23.11 17.24
CA ALA A 31 19.89 23.51 17.91
C ALA A 31 19.04 22.26 18.21
N ALA A 32 18.37 22.24 19.36
CA ALA A 32 17.27 21.31 19.59
C ALA A 32 16.21 21.53 18.50
N GLY A 33 16.09 20.62 17.52
CA GLY A 33 15.02 20.67 16.53
C GLY A 33 15.33 20.33 15.07
N ASP A 34 16.49 19.74 14.73
CA ASP A 34 16.74 19.27 13.36
C ASP A 34 15.84 18.05 13.05
N LYS A 35 14.63 18.32 12.56
CA LYS A 35 13.71 17.27 12.10
C LYS A 35 14.22 16.72 10.76
N LEU A 36 14.19 15.40 10.60
CA LEU A 36 14.42 14.75 9.30
C LEU A 36 13.33 15.06 8.28
N PHE A 37 12.13 15.40 8.77
CA PHE A 37 10.96 15.73 7.97
C PHE A 37 10.38 17.08 8.39
N THR A 38 9.99 17.87 7.41
CA THR A 38 9.24 19.11 7.62
C THR A 38 7.80 18.86 7.22
N LEU A 39 6.86 19.15 8.12
CA LEU A 39 5.45 19.13 7.78
C LEU A 39 5.18 20.25 6.77
N MET A 40 4.73 19.87 5.58
CA MET A 40 4.31 20.80 4.55
C MET A 40 2.81 21.09 4.74
N PRO A 41 2.39 22.35 4.88
CA PRO A 41 0.98 22.67 5.06
C PRO A 41 0.22 22.46 3.74
N GLU A 42 -1.05 22.06 3.83
CA GLU A 42 -1.97 21.96 2.69
C GLU A 42 -2.00 23.25 1.86
N SER A 43 -1.93 24.41 2.51
CA SER A 43 -1.89 25.71 1.84
C SER A 43 -0.66 25.92 0.94
N TYR A 44 0.38 25.11 1.10
CA TYR A 44 1.52 25.03 0.20
C TYR A 44 1.37 23.89 -0.81
N THR A 45 1.00 22.69 -0.34
CA THR A 45 1.01 21.49 -1.17
C THR A 45 -0.18 21.37 -2.09
N GLY A 46 -1.33 21.98 -1.79
CA GLY A 46 -2.59 21.73 -2.51
C GLY A 46 -3.23 20.37 -2.23
N ALA A 47 -2.48 19.41 -1.66
CA ALA A 47 -2.99 18.12 -1.21
C ALA A 47 -3.59 18.20 0.21
N GLY A 48 -4.91 18.06 0.31
CA GLY A 48 -5.70 18.06 1.54
C GLY A 48 -6.71 16.92 1.53
N PHE A 49 -6.39 15.81 2.20
CA PHE A 49 -7.23 14.62 2.23
C PHE A 49 -7.43 14.11 3.66
N VAL A 50 -8.67 13.71 3.96
CA VAL A 50 -9.03 13.04 5.21
C VAL A 50 -10.02 11.93 4.90
N ASN A 51 -9.65 10.69 5.20
CA ASN A 51 -10.58 9.57 5.20
C ASN A 51 -11.49 9.65 6.44
N TYR A 52 -12.57 10.41 6.33
CA TYR A 52 -13.49 10.66 7.43
C TYR A 52 -14.59 9.60 7.49
N LEU A 53 -14.66 8.89 8.61
CA LEU A 53 -15.72 7.92 8.89
C LEU A 53 -16.87 8.58 9.67
N ASP A 54 -18.00 8.83 8.99
CA ASP A 54 -19.18 9.40 9.63
C ASP A 54 -19.96 8.33 10.40
N TYR A 55 -19.75 8.28 11.72
CA TYR A 55 -20.39 7.31 12.59
C TYR A 55 -21.91 7.47 12.67
N ASP A 56 -22.43 8.70 12.59
CA ASP A 56 -23.87 8.96 12.75
C ASP A 56 -24.66 8.51 11.50
N GLU A 57 -24.10 8.72 10.30
CA GLU A 57 -24.67 8.17 9.07
C GLU A 57 -24.64 6.62 9.07
N GLN A 58 -23.54 6.04 9.51
CA GLN A 58 -23.36 4.59 9.48
C GLN A 58 -24.21 3.86 10.54
N LEU A 59 -24.46 4.49 11.69
CA LEU A 59 -25.45 4.01 12.66
C LEU A 59 -26.86 3.88 12.04
N LYS A 60 -27.26 4.80 11.15
CA LYS A 60 -28.55 4.71 10.44
C LYS A 60 -28.57 3.53 9.47
N LYS A 61 -27.44 3.24 8.83
CA LYS A 61 -27.23 2.07 7.95
C LYS A 61 -26.98 0.76 8.71
N LYS A 62 -26.96 0.77 10.06
CA LYS A 62 -26.57 -0.37 10.93
C LYS A 62 -25.19 -0.94 10.58
N PHE A 63 -24.35 -0.15 9.95
CA PHE A 63 -22.99 -0.51 9.57
C PHE A 63 -22.06 0.17 10.57
N ASN A 64 -21.27 -0.59 11.33
CA ASN A 64 -20.37 -0.07 12.36
C ASN A 64 -19.40 -1.17 12.79
N ILE A 65 -18.46 -0.83 13.67
CA ILE A 65 -17.45 -1.76 14.17
C ILE A 65 -18.00 -3.08 14.75
N TYR A 66 -19.25 -3.10 15.27
CA TYR A 66 -19.86 -4.32 15.79
C TYR A 66 -20.50 -5.20 14.71
N THR A 67 -20.88 -4.63 13.57
CA THR A 67 -21.49 -5.35 12.44
C THR A 67 -20.52 -5.59 11.29
N TYR A 68 -19.42 -4.85 11.25
CA TYR A 68 -18.32 -5.00 10.31
C TYR A 68 -16.98 -4.80 11.04
N ARG A 69 -16.24 -5.89 11.23
CA ARG A 69 -15.00 -5.88 12.04
C ARG A 69 -13.87 -5.03 11.46
N ASN A 70 -13.83 -4.88 10.14
CA ASN A 70 -12.79 -4.14 9.42
C ASN A 70 -13.21 -2.67 9.19
N PHE A 71 -14.07 -2.11 10.04
CA PHE A 71 -14.61 -0.75 9.89
C PHE A 71 -13.54 0.35 9.90
N TYR A 72 -12.32 0.07 10.36
CA TYR A 72 -11.20 1.01 10.31
C TYR A 72 -10.12 0.59 9.30
N ASN A 73 -10.34 -0.48 8.53
CA ASN A 73 -9.43 -0.89 7.48
C ASN A 73 -9.76 -0.17 6.17
N GLY A 74 -8.74 0.35 5.52
CA GLY A 74 -8.81 1.10 4.26
C GLY A 74 -8.01 2.40 4.35
N GLY A 75 -8.33 3.36 3.48
CA GLY A 75 -7.51 4.57 3.34
C GLY A 75 -6.16 4.29 2.67
N GLY A 76 -6.17 3.38 1.69
CA GLY A 76 -5.03 3.02 0.88
C GLY A 76 -4.39 4.22 0.18
N VAL A 77 -3.08 4.14 0.01
CA VAL A 77 -2.27 5.13 -0.69
C VAL A 77 -1.50 4.41 -1.77
N ALA A 78 -1.53 4.94 -2.98
CA ALA A 78 -0.71 4.46 -4.08
C ALA A 78 -0.04 5.64 -4.78
N LEU A 79 1.17 5.41 -5.29
CA LEU A 79 1.99 6.42 -5.96
C LEU A 79 2.34 5.89 -7.35
N GLY A 80 2.16 6.70 -8.38
CA GLY A 80 2.50 6.39 -9.77
C GLY A 80 2.59 7.65 -10.60
N ASP A 81 3.32 7.63 -11.71
CA ASP A 81 3.36 8.72 -12.68
C ASP A 81 2.26 8.47 -13.71
N VAL A 82 1.12 9.18 -13.59
CA VAL A 82 -0.05 8.91 -14.43
C VAL A 82 -0.03 9.68 -15.74
N ASN A 83 0.89 10.62 -15.91
CA ASN A 83 0.98 11.49 -17.09
C ASN A 83 2.34 11.39 -17.82
N ASN A 84 3.23 10.51 -17.36
CA ASN A 84 4.56 10.26 -17.89
C ASN A 84 5.48 11.50 -17.90
N ASP A 85 5.34 12.38 -16.91
CA ASP A 85 6.19 13.58 -16.78
C ASP A 85 7.42 13.40 -15.86
N GLY A 86 7.56 12.22 -15.26
CA GLY A 86 8.64 11.84 -14.35
C GLY A 86 8.38 12.24 -12.89
N LEU A 87 7.21 12.77 -12.57
CA LEU A 87 6.80 13.11 -11.20
C LEU A 87 5.81 12.07 -10.66
N MET A 88 5.98 11.70 -9.40
CA MET A 88 5.06 10.79 -8.74
C MET A 88 3.78 11.52 -8.32
N ASP A 89 2.65 11.04 -8.80
CA ASP A 89 1.30 11.44 -8.40
C ASP A 89 0.84 10.62 -7.19
N ILE A 90 -0.24 11.08 -6.54
CA ILE A 90 -0.76 10.44 -5.33
C ILE A 90 -2.22 10.04 -5.56
N PHE A 91 -2.53 8.76 -5.40
CA PHE A 91 -3.89 8.26 -5.33
C PHE A 91 -4.23 7.82 -3.91
N LEU A 92 -5.40 8.22 -3.42
CA LEU A 92 -5.88 7.99 -2.06
C LEU A 92 -7.30 7.42 -2.11
N THR A 93 -7.53 6.31 -1.43
CA THR A 93 -8.88 5.77 -1.29
C THR A 93 -9.59 6.29 -0.05
N SER A 94 -10.91 6.35 -0.11
CA SER A 94 -11.76 6.71 1.02
C SER A 94 -12.75 5.59 1.31
N ASN A 95 -12.95 5.30 2.60
CA ASN A 95 -13.88 4.26 3.01
C ASN A 95 -15.35 4.69 2.86
N MET A 96 -15.68 5.98 2.80
CA MET A 96 -17.08 6.45 2.79
C MET A 96 -17.30 7.64 1.86
N GLY A 97 -16.30 8.01 1.08
CA GLY A 97 -16.32 9.19 0.22
C GLY A 97 -15.56 8.96 -1.08
N PRO A 98 -15.34 10.01 -1.88
CA PRO A 98 -14.65 9.87 -3.14
C PRO A 98 -13.17 9.55 -2.93
N ASN A 99 -12.63 8.74 -3.84
CA ASN A 99 -11.20 8.55 -4.00
C ASN A 99 -10.58 9.81 -4.63
N VAL A 100 -9.32 10.11 -4.29
CA VAL A 100 -8.64 11.35 -4.68
C VAL A 100 -7.36 11.06 -5.46
N LEU A 101 -7.23 11.62 -6.67
CA LEU A 101 -5.99 11.66 -7.44
C LEU A 101 -5.42 13.08 -7.47
N TYR A 102 -4.23 13.20 -6.92
CA TYR A 102 -3.44 14.42 -6.92
C TYR A 102 -2.35 14.34 -7.97
N LEU A 103 -2.48 15.16 -9.01
CA LEU A 103 -1.45 15.36 -10.02
C LEU A 103 -0.33 16.25 -9.47
N ASN A 104 0.90 15.77 -9.52
CA ASN A 104 2.08 16.47 -9.08
C ASN A 104 2.49 17.54 -10.10
N LYS A 105 2.58 18.78 -9.65
CA LYS A 105 2.96 19.94 -10.48
C LYS A 105 4.42 20.35 -10.27
N GLY A 106 5.19 19.53 -9.55
CA GLY A 106 6.54 19.83 -9.09
C GLY A 106 6.56 20.62 -7.78
N ASP A 107 7.73 20.68 -7.13
CA ASP A 107 7.95 21.41 -5.87
C ASP A 107 6.96 21.05 -4.75
N PHE A 108 6.55 19.77 -4.66
CA PHE A 108 5.52 19.29 -3.71
C PHE A 108 4.17 20.00 -3.81
N LYS A 109 3.83 20.54 -4.99
CA LYS A 109 2.51 21.09 -5.28
C LYS A 109 1.68 20.07 -6.04
N PHE A 110 0.43 19.95 -5.66
CA PHE A 110 -0.49 18.95 -6.14
C PHE A 110 -1.81 19.61 -6.53
N GLU A 111 -2.42 19.09 -7.59
CA GLU A 111 -3.72 19.49 -8.11
C GLU A 111 -4.66 18.30 -8.01
N ASP A 112 -5.81 18.46 -7.35
CA ASP A 112 -6.87 17.43 -7.37
C ASP A 112 -7.48 17.37 -8.76
N ILE A 113 -7.30 16.24 -9.44
CA ILE A 113 -7.85 16.00 -10.77
C ILE A 113 -8.95 14.94 -10.78
N SER A 114 -9.47 14.50 -9.62
CA SER A 114 -10.40 13.36 -9.54
C SER A 114 -11.64 13.50 -10.41
N GLU A 115 -12.27 14.67 -10.40
CA GLU A 115 -13.47 14.93 -11.21
C GLU A 115 -13.16 14.93 -12.70
N GLN A 116 -12.04 15.58 -13.10
CA GLN A 116 -11.58 15.59 -14.49
C GLN A 116 -11.19 14.19 -14.97
N ALA A 117 -10.58 13.40 -14.10
CA ALA A 117 -10.08 12.07 -14.39
C ALA A 117 -11.19 11.02 -14.49
N GLY A 118 -12.38 11.28 -13.94
CA GLY A 118 -13.50 10.34 -13.97
C GLY A 118 -13.39 9.19 -12.97
N ILE A 119 -12.60 9.37 -11.92
CA ILE A 119 -12.24 8.34 -10.91
C ILE A 119 -12.96 8.53 -9.57
N SER A 120 -13.96 9.42 -9.53
CA SER A 120 -14.83 9.57 -8.35
C SER A 120 -15.62 8.27 -8.17
N GLY A 121 -15.06 7.36 -7.38
CA GLY A 121 -15.41 5.94 -7.31
C GLY A 121 -16.89 5.59 -7.17
N HIS A 122 -17.21 4.34 -7.48
CA HIS A 122 -18.57 3.81 -7.39
C HIS A 122 -18.83 2.99 -6.12
N GLY A 123 -17.78 2.54 -5.42
CA GLY A 123 -17.88 1.76 -4.19
C GLY A 123 -18.29 2.59 -2.97
N GLU A 124 -19.09 2.01 -2.08
CA GLU A 124 -19.42 2.64 -0.79
C GLU A 124 -18.29 2.49 0.23
N TRP A 125 -17.29 1.61 -0.04
CA TRP A 125 -16.19 1.31 0.88
C TRP A 125 -14.88 0.87 0.20
N SER A 126 -14.11 1.82 -0.33
CA SER A 126 -12.78 1.54 -0.89
C SER A 126 -11.72 1.32 0.19
N THR A 127 -10.82 0.36 -0.03
CA THR A 127 -9.80 -0.09 0.92
C THR A 127 -8.40 0.16 0.38
N GLY A 128 -7.83 -0.80 -0.37
CA GLY A 128 -6.51 -0.70 -0.98
C GLY A 128 -6.53 -0.04 -2.35
N ALA A 129 -5.39 0.49 -2.76
CA ALA A 129 -5.15 0.94 -4.12
C ALA A 129 -3.77 0.52 -4.59
N SER A 130 -3.64 0.33 -5.90
CA SER A 130 -2.40 -0.03 -6.58
C SER A 130 -2.33 0.70 -7.91
N LEU A 131 -1.13 1.17 -8.27
CA LEU A 131 -0.85 1.81 -9.55
C LEU A 131 0.14 0.93 -10.32
N ALA A 132 -0.24 0.53 -11.54
CA ALA A 132 0.54 -0.35 -12.40
C ALA A 132 0.10 -0.17 -13.86
N ASP A 133 0.97 -0.43 -14.83
CA ASP A 133 0.62 -0.52 -16.25
C ASP A 133 0.03 -1.91 -16.51
N VAL A 134 -1.29 -2.07 -16.29
CA VAL A 134 -1.96 -3.38 -16.25
C VAL A 134 -2.16 -3.93 -17.66
N ASN A 135 -2.33 -3.04 -18.64
CA ASN A 135 -2.57 -3.41 -20.03
C ASN A 135 -1.29 -3.38 -20.92
N GLY A 136 -0.16 -2.94 -20.38
CA GLY A 136 1.14 -2.89 -21.06
C GLY A 136 1.25 -1.79 -22.12
N ASP A 137 0.46 -0.72 -22.04
CA ASP A 137 0.43 0.35 -23.03
C ASP A 137 1.38 1.52 -22.72
N GLY A 138 2.07 1.45 -21.57
CA GLY A 138 3.02 2.46 -21.10
C GLY A 138 2.37 3.58 -20.29
N TRP A 139 1.09 3.49 -19.95
CA TRP A 139 0.41 4.41 -19.03
C TRP A 139 0.06 3.72 -17.71
N THR A 140 0.25 4.44 -16.61
CA THR A 140 -0.09 3.91 -15.29
C THR A 140 -1.60 3.88 -15.10
N ASP A 141 -2.15 2.68 -14.87
CA ASP A 141 -3.55 2.42 -14.49
C ASP A 141 -3.73 2.42 -12.97
N ILE A 142 -4.99 2.44 -12.52
CA ILE A 142 -5.35 2.45 -11.08
C ILE A 142 -6.28 1.28 -10.78
N TYR A 143 -5.87 0.41 -9.86
CA TYR A 143 -6.74 -0.64 -9.31
C TYR A 143 -7.19 -0.28 -7.90
N VAL A 144 -8.49 -0.39 -7.63
CA VAL A 144 -9.11 -0.08 -6.34
C VAL A 144 -9.77 -1.32 -5.78
N CYS A 145 -9.36 -1.69 -4.56
CA CYS A 145 -10.01 -2.73 -3.79
C CYS A 145 -11.22 -2.16 -3.05
N ASN A 146 -12.34 -2.88 -3.09
CA ASN A 146 -13.55 -2.55 -2.36
C ASN A 146 -13.88 -3.67 -1.34
N SER A 147 -14.51 -3.29 -0.25
CA SER A 147 -14.87 -4.19 0.85
C SER A 147 -16.14 -3.69 1.54
N GLY A 148 -16.39 -4.09 2.79
CA GLY A 148 -17.49 -3.55 3.59
C GLY A 148 -18.87 -4.04 3.19
N ASN A 149 -19.61 -4.71 4.08
CA ASN A 149 -20.96 -5.20 3.80
C ASN A 149 -22.05 -4.10 3.84
N VAL A 150 -21.93 -3.08 3.01
CA VAL A 150 -22.94 -2.01 2.90
C VAL A 150 -24.12 -2.50 2.05
N GLU A 151 -25.34 -2.33 2.54
CA GLU A 151 -26.54 -2.77 1.84
C GLU A 151 -26.70 -2.03 0.51
N GLY A 152 -26.81 -2.79 -0.59
CA GLY A 152 -26.92 -2.24 -1.95
C GLY A 152 -25.59 -2.02 -2.67
N ASP A 153 -24.46 -2.19 -1.99
CA ASP A 153 -23.14 -2.18 -2.61
C ASP A 153 -22.74 -3.59 -3.07
N GLU A 154 -22.35 -3.71 -4.34
CA GLU A 154 -21.83 -4.95 -4.89
C GLU A 154 -20.36 -5.21 -4.52
N ARG A 155 -19.66 -4.17 -4.02
CA ARG A 155 -18.25 -4.20 -3.58
C ARG A 155 -17.29 -4.76 -4.62
N HIS A 156 -17.62 -4.60 -5.90
CA HIS A 156 -16.73 -5.02 -6.96
C HIS A 156 -15.47 -4.15 -6.91
N ASN A 157 -14.29 -4.76 -7.01
CA ASN A 157 -13.08 -4.00 -7.24
C ASN A 157 -13.16 -3.27 -8.59
N GLU A 158 -12.46 -2.15 -8.71
CA GLU A 158 -12.50 -1.26 -9.88
C GLU A 158 -11.10 -1.21 -10.52
N LEU A 159 -11.04 -1.22 -11.87
CA LEU A 159 -9.80 -1.07 -12.63
C LEU A 159 -9.98 0.09 -13.59
N TYR A 160 -9.38 1.22 -13.26
CA TYR A 160 -9.39 2.43 -14.07
C TYR A 160 -8.21 2.39 -15.05
N ILE A 161 -8.51 2.10 -16.31
CA ILE A 161 -7.54 2.16 -17.41
C ILE A 161 -7.30 3.61 -17.82
N ASN A 162 -6.03 4.00 -17.92
CA ASN A 162 -5.62 5.34 -18.30
C ASN A 162 -5.77 5.55 -19.82
N ASN A 163 -6.46 6.62 -20.22
CA ASN A 163 -6.68 6.93 -21.64
C ASN A 163 -5.52 7.73 -22.28
N GLY A 164 -4.49 8.08 -21.51
CA GLY A 164 -3.34 8.88 -21.95
C GLY A 164 -3.60 10.39 -22.03
N ASP A 165 -4.73 10.86 -21.51
CA ASP A 165 -5.14 12.27 -21.51
C ASP A 165 -5.59 12.76 -20.12
N LEU A 166 -5.13 12.08 -19.07
CA LEU A 166 -5.53 12.24 -17.66
C LEU A 166 -6.98 11.84 -17.35
N SER A 167 -7.71 11.28 -18.32
CA SER A 167 -8.98 10.60 -18.05
C SER A 167 -8.78 9.09 -17.91
N PHE A 168 -9.68 8.46 -17.17
CA PHE A 168 -9.66 7.03 -16.93
C PHE A 168 -11.01 6.38 -17.27
N THR A 169 -11.00 5.07 -17.49
CA THR A 169 -12.20 4.28 -17.75
C THR A 169 -12.19 3.00 -16.93
N GLU A 170 -13.24 2.79 -16.13
CA GLU A 170 -13.43 1.58 -15.32
C GLU A 170 -13.69 0.37 -16.24
N ARG A 171 -12.90 -0.70 -16.08
CA ARG A 171 -12.92 -1.92 -16.91
C ARG A 171 -12.65 -3.22 -16.13
N ALA A 172 -12.78 -3.26 -14.80
CA ALA A 172 -12.45 -4.45 -14.00
C ALA A 172 -13.23 -5.69 -14.45
N ALA A 173 -14.53 -5.53 -14.73
CA ALA A 173 -15.37 -6.64 -15.17
C ALA A 173 -15.01 -7.15 -16.57
N GLU A 174 -14.49 -6.27 -17.43
CA GLU A 174 -13.99 -6.67 -18.76
C GLU A 174 -12.68 -7.47 -18.63
N PHE A 175 -11.81 -7.06 -17.71
CA PHE A 175 -10.54 -7.71 -17.44
C PHE A 175 -10.68 -8.96 -16.58
N GLY A 176 -11.80 -9.16 -15.88
CA GLY A 176 -12.07 -10.33 -15.03
C GLY A 176 -11.60 -10.20 -13.58
N ILE A 177 -11.34 -8.97 -13.11
CA ILE A 177 -10.83 -8.69 -11.75
C ILE A 177 -11.78 -7.81 -10.91
N ASP A 178 -13.07 -7.82 -11.22
CA ASP A 178 -14.16 -7.18 -10.45
C ASP A 178 -14.56 -7.98 -9.19
N ASP A 179 -13.56 -8.47 -8.45
CA ASP A 179 -13.78 -9.35 -7.31
C ASP A 179 -14.70 -8.70 -6.26
N ARG A 180 -15.60 -9.52 -5.69
CA ARG A 180 -16.61 -9.08 -4.71
C ARG A 180 -16.30 -9.55 -3.28
N GLY A 181 -15.05 -9.93 -3.02
CA GLY A 181 -14.56 -10.32 -1.70
C GLY A 181 -14.58 -9.17 -0.69
N TYR A 182 -13.85 -9.36 0.41
CA TYR A 182 -13.45 -8.25 1.28
C TYR A 182 -12.00 -7.90 0.96
N SER A 183 -11.81 -7.36 -0.25
CA SER A 183 -10.49 -7.03 -0.79
C SER A 183 -9.79 -6.01 0.09
N THR A 184 -8.53 -6.28 0.39
CA THR A 184 -7.69 -5.41 1.23
C THR A 184 -6.60 -4.73 0.39
N HIS A 185 -5.95 -5.46 -0.51
CA HIS A 185 -4.92 -4.93 -1.40
C HIS A 185 -4.73 -5.85 -2.62
N GLY A 186 -4.27 -5.30 -3.75
CA GLY A 186 -3.88 -6.06 -4.93
C GLY A 186 -2.42 -5.81 -5.28
N ALA A 187 -1.59 -6.84 -5.38
CA ALA A 187 -0.21 -6.68 -5.82
C ALA A 187 -0.07 -7.15 -7.28
N PHE A 188 0.36 -6.23 -8.16
CA PHE A 188 0.66 -6.55 -9.55
C PHE A 188 2.14 -6.89 -9.72
N PHE A 189 2.43 -8.01 -10.38
CA PHE A 189 3.78 -8.47 -10.71
C PHE A 189 3.70 -9.60 -11.72
N ASP A 190 4.75 -9.77 -12.52
CA ASP A 190 4.90 -10.87 -13.48
C ASP A 190 5.40 -12.12 -12.73
N TYR A 191 4.51 -13.07 -12.41
CA TYR A 191 4.89 -14.25 -11.60
C TYR A 191 5.40 -15.42 -12.43
N ASP A 192 5.08 -15.47 -13.74
CA ASP A 192 5.47 -16.56 -14.63
C ASP A 192 6.48 -16.17 -15.73
N HIS A 193 6.97 -14.92 -15.69
CA HIS A 193 7.98 -14.34 -16.57
C HIS A 193 7.58 -14.30 -18.04
N ASP A 194 6.30 -14.14 -18.33
CA ASP A 194 5.81 -14.01 -19.70
C ASP A 194 5.74 -12.56 -20.20
N GLY A 195 5.92 -11.60 -19.28
CA GLY A 195 6.06 -10.18 -19.55
C GLY A 195 4.78 -9.36 -19.42
N ASP A 196 3.65 -9.96 -19.03
CA ASP A 196 2.49 -9.20 -18.54
C ASP A 196 2.40 -9.23 -17.00
N LEU A 197 1.61 -8.30 -16.42
CA LEU A 197 1.44 -8.23 -14.98
C LEU A 197 0.25 -9.07 -14.54
N ASP A 198 0.50 -9.98 -13.62
CA ASP A 198 -0.50 -10.77 -12.91
C ASP A 198 -0.96 -10.05 -11.64
N LEU A 199 -1.99 -10.60 -10.98
CA LEU A 199 -2.56 -10.01 -9.77
C LEU A 199 -2.66 -11.01 -8.62
N TYR A 200 -1.96 -10.74 -7.52
CA TYR A 200 -2.30 -11.33 -6.23
C TYR A 200 -3.29 -10.43 -5.49
N LEU A 201 -4.52 -10.89 -5.33
CA LEU A 201 -5.57 -10.20 -4.60
C LEU A 201 -5.65 -10.72 -3.15
N LEU A 202 -5.30 -9.85 -2.22
CA LEU A 202 -5.40 -10.11 -0.79
C LEU A 202 -6.81 -9.83 -0.30
N ASN A 203 -7.41 -10.85 0.31
CA ASN A 203 -8.79 -10.82 0.80
C ASN A 203 -8.85 -11.04 2.30
N ASN A 204 -10.05 -10.82 2.83
CA ASN A 204 -10.31 -10.96 4.24
C ASN A 204 -11.54 -11.86 4.47
N SER A 205 -11.44 -12.85 5.35
CA SER A 205 -12.53 -13.82 5.54
C SER A 205 -13.85 -13.17 5.96
N PHE A 206 -14.94 -13.65 5.36
CA PHE A 206 -16.33 -13.32 5.74
C PHE A 206 -16.73 -13.90 7.09
N LYS A 207 -15.98 -14.87 7.62
CA LYS A 207 -16.39 -15.66 8.77
C LYS A 207 -16.16 -14.87 10.07
N ALA A 208 -17.17 -14.86 10.93
CA ALA A 208 -17.11 -14.18 12.21
C ALA A 208 -16.15 -14.90 13.17
N ILE A 209 -15.26 -14.15 13.84
CA ILE A 209 -14.22 -14.66 14.76
C ILE A 209 -14.79 -15.59 15.85
N GLY A 210 -16.03 -15.37 16.29
CA GLY A 210 -16.68 -16.23 17.29
C GLY A 210 -17.20 -17.57 16.76
N SER A 211 -17.15 -17.82 15.45
CA SER A 211 -17.75 -19.00 14.80
C SER A 211 -16.73 -20.07 14.39
N PHE A 212 -15.45 -19.89 14.72
CA PHE A 212 -14.39 -20.82 14.32
C PHE A 212 -14.28 -22.02 15.27
N GLU A 213 -14.05 -23.19 14.69
CA GLU A 213 -13.77 -24.42 15.41
C GLU A 213 -12.27 -24.52 15.64
N LEU A 214 -11.80 -23.99 16.77
CA LEU A 214 -10.37 -23.91 17.10
C LEU A 214 -9.69 -25.28 17.32
N SER A 215 -10.46 -26.37 17.35
CA SER A 215 -9.94 -27.74 17.47
C SER A 215 -9.48 -28.34 16.14
N GLU A 216 -9.90 -27.80 15.00
CA GLU A 216 -9.55 -28.32 13.68
C GLU A 216 -8.82 -27.27 12.85
N ASN A 217 -7.77 -27.70 12.15
CA ASN A 217 -7.04 -26.82 11.26
C ASN A 217 -7.84 -26.63 9.96
N GLN A 218 -8.34 -25.40 9.73
CA GLN A 218 -9.15 -25.04 8.56
C GLN A 218 -8.34 -24.33 7.46
N ARG A 219 -7.01 -24.22 7.59
CA ARG A 219 -6.11 -23.53 6.64
C ARG A 219 -6.30 -23.97 5.19
N GLN A 220 -6.57 -25.26 4.97
CA GLN A 220 -6.74 -25.86 3.64
C GLN A 220 -8.17 -25.78 3.09
N ILE A 221 -9.13 -25.31 3.89
CA ILE A 221 -10.52 -25.17 3.45
C ILE A 221 -10.62 -23.89 2.63
N ARG A 222 -10.85 -24.03 1.32
CA ARG A 222 -10.95 -22.90 0.40
C ARG A 222 -12.30 -22.18 0.50
N ASP A 223 -12.27 -20.86 0.43
CA ASP A 223 -13.40 -19.98 0.20
C ASP A 223 -13.19 -19.27 -1.14
N SER A 224 -13.95 -19.68 -2.16
CA SER A 224 -13.81 -19.15 -3.53
C SER A 224 -14.22 -17.67 -3.67
N ILE A 225 -14.91 -17.12 -2.66
CA ILE A 225 -15.34 -15.72 -2.67
C ILE A 225 -14.43 -14.91 -1.75
N GLY A 226 -14.22 -15.37 -0.51
CA GLY A 226 -13.53 -14.60 0.54
C GLY A 226 -12.07 -14.91 0.78
N GLY A 227 -11.52 -15.92 0.10
CA GLY A 227 -10.10 -16.25 0.18
C GLY A 227 -9.25 -15.38 -0.74
N ASP A 228 -7.94 -15.36 -0.46
CA ASP A 228 -6.94 -14.75 -1.33
C ASP A 228 -6.96 -15.40 -2.71
N LYS A 229 -6.60 -14.60 -3.73
CA LYS A 229 -6.60 -15.04 -5.13
C LYS A 229 -5.30 -14.68 -5.83
N LEU A 230 -4.87 -15.56 -6.73
CA LEU A 230 -3.87 -15.26 -7.75
C LEU A 230 -4.55 -15.35 -9.11
N PHE A 231 -4.51 -14.25 -9.85
CA PHE A 231 -5.01 -14.18 -11.21
C PHE A 231 -3.84 -14.12 -12.18
N ARG A 232 -3.80 -15.06 -13.13
CA ARG A 232 -2.89 -14.97 -14.27
C ARG A 232 -3.49 -14.06 -15.33
N ASN A 233 -2.71 -13.13 -15.86
CA ASN A 233 -3.11 -12.32 -17.00
C ASN A 233 -2.74 -13.06 -18.30
N ASP A 234 -3.68 -13.14 -19.23
CA ASP A 234 -3.48 -13.75 -20.54
C ASP A 234 -3.97 -12.76 -21.61
N ASN A 235 -3.16 -11.75 -21.92
CA ASN A 235 -3.51 -10.66 -22.86
C ASN A 235 -4.74 -9.85 -22.42
N MET A 236 -4.65 -9.17 -21.28
CA MET A 236 -5.71 -8.32 -20.68
C MET A 236 -6.92 -9.09 -20.16
N HIS A 237 -6.80 -10.40 -20.00
CA HIS A 237 -7.84 -11.23 -19.40
C HIS A 237 -7.28 -12.03 -18.24
N PHE A 238 -7.80 -11.75 -17.05
CA PHE A 238 -7.34 -12.34 -15.81
C PHE A 238 -8.15 -13.58 -15.45
N THR A 239 -7.46 -14.69 -15.19
CA THR A 239 -8.05 -15.96 -14.78
C THR A 239 -7.59 -16.32 -13.38
N ASP A 240 -8.52 -16.61 -12.47
CA ASP A 240 -8.19 -17.12 -11.13
C ASP A 240 -7.54 -18.52 -11.24
N VAL A 241 -6.23 -18.58 -10.97
CA VAL A 241 -5.40 -19.79 -11.00
C VAL A 241 -5.01 -20.24 -9.59
N SER A 242 -5.66 -19.71 -8.55
CA SER A 242 -5.20 -19.86 -7.16
C SER A 242 -5.06 -21.30 -6.70
N GLU A 243 -5.98 -22.19 -7.10
CA GLU A 243 -5.92 -23.60 -6.70
C GLU A 243 -4.78 -24.34 -7.43
N GLU A 244 -4.63 -24.07 -8.72
CA GLU A 244 -3.63 -24.68 -9.60
C GLU A 244 -2.21 -24.22 -9.22
N ALA A 245 -2.06 -22.95 -8.87
CA ALA A 245 -0.82 -22.34 -8.43
C ALA A 245 -0.46 -22.65 -6.96
N GLY A 246 -1.33 -23.32 -6.20
CA GLY A 246 -1.06 -23.69 -4.80
C GLY A 246 -1.22 -22.54 -3.79
N ILE A 247 -1.90 -21.46 -4.15
CA ILE A 247 -2.22 -20.34 -3.27
C ILE A 247 -3.39 -20.71 -2.35
N TYR A 248 -3.25 -20.49 -1.04
CA TYR A 248 -4.34 -20.76 -0.10
C TYR A 248 -5.42 -19.67 -0.17
N ALA A 249 -6.63 -20.08 -0.56
CA ALA A 249 -7.84 -19.26 -0.43
C ALA A 249 -8.54 -19.55 0.92
N SER A 250 -7.81 -19.51 2.03
CA SER A 250 -8.31 -20.07 3.29
C SER A 250 -9.57 -19.38 3.81
N THR A 251 -10.60 -20.15 4.21
CA THR A 251 -11.81 -19.62 4.89
C THR A 251 -11.50 -18.96 6.23
N ILE A 252 -10.31 -19.20 6.78
CA ILE A 252 -9.82 -18.60 8.02
C ILE A 252 -8.70 -17.56 7.75
N GLY A 253 -8.44 -17.22 6.48
CA GLY A 253 -7.47 -16.21 6.07
C GLY A 253 -7.98 -14.80 6.33
N PHE A 254 -7.18 -14.00 7.02
CA PHE A 254 -7.50 -12.62 7.37
C PHE A 254 -6.36 -11.72 6.91
N GLY A 255 -6.21 -11.60 5.59
CA GLY A 255 -5.14 -10.85 4.98
C GLY A 255 -5.13 -9.39 5.42
N LEU A 256 -3.97 -8.91 5.85
CA LEU A 256 -3.72 -7.52 6.25
C LEU A 256 -2.69 -6.81 5.36
N GLY A 257 -1.74 -7.56 4.80
CA GLY A 257 -0.68 -7.04 3.97
C GLY A 257 -0.11 -8.12 3.06
N VAL A 258 0.31 -7.69 1.87
CA VAL A 258 1.01 -8.49 0.88
C VAL A 258 2.32 -7.80 0.55
N THR A 259 3.38 -8.57 0.39
CA THR A 259 4.68 -8.07 -0.10
C THR A 259 5.23 -9.07 -1.10
N VAL A 260 5.66 -8.55 -2.24
CA VAL A 260 6.28 -9.31 -3.31
C VAL A 260 7.77 -9.02 -3.34
N GLY A 261 8.58 -10.05 -3.51
CA GLY A 261 10.02 -9.92 -3.68
C GLY A 261 10.71 -11.27 -3.81
N ASP A 262 11.89 -11.30 -4.42
CA ASP A 262 12.73 -12.50 -4.56
C ASP A 262 13.40 -12.85 -3.21
N ILE A 263 12.78 -13.73 -2.43
CA ILE A 263 13.20 -14.06 -1.06
C ILE A 263 14.40 -15.01 -1.09
N ASP A 264 14.40 -15.99 -1.99
CA ASP A 264 15.45 -17.00 -2.09
C ASP A 264 16.55 -16.70 -3.14
N GLN A 265 16.45 -15.56 -3.81
CA GLN A 265 17.42 -15.01 -4.77
C GLN A 265 17.58 -15.87 -6.03
N ASP A 266 16.51 -16.53 -6.47
CA ASP A 266 16.51 -17.37 -7.67
C ASP A 266 16.04 -16.63 -8.94
N GLY A 267 15.62 -15.37 -8.78
CA GLY A 267 15.15 -14.50 -9.84
C GLY A 267 13.64 -14.53 -10.06
N TRP A 268 12.89 -15.40 -9.37
CA TRP A 268 11.44 -15.44 -9.39
C TRP A 268 10.86 -14.63 -8.21
N MET A 269 9.73 -13.96 -8.44
CA MET A 269 9.09 -13.20 -7.37
C MET A 269 8.31 -14.10 -6.41
N ASP A 270 8.61 -13.98 -5.12
CA ASP A 270 7.92 -14.67 -4.03
C ASP A 270 6.92 -13.76 -3.33
N ILE A 271 6.07 -14.34 -2.48
CA ILE A 271 4.99 -13.62 -1.81
C ILE A 271 5.01 -13.88 -0.30
N TYR A 272 5.00 -12.80 0.49
CA TYR A 272 4.76 -12.85 1.92
C TYR A 272 3.42 -12.20 2.27
N ILE A 273 2.60 -12.92 3.04
CA ILE A 273 1.27 -12.48 3.48
C ILE A 273 1.22 -12.44 5.00
N SER A 274 0.82 -11.30 5.55
CA SER A 274 0.50 -11.18 6.98
C SER A 274 -0.99 -11.44 7.24
N ASN A 275 -1.28 -12.40 8.12
CA ASN A 275 -2.64 -12.77 8.53
C ASN A 275 -2.90 -12.39 10.00
N ASP A 276 -4.15 -12.02 10.28
CA ASP A 276 -4.62 -11.76 11.65
C ASP A 276 -5.20 -13.03 12.33
N PHE A 277 -5.47 -12.91 13.63
CA PHE A 277 -6.12 -13.86 14.51
C PHE A 277 -5.37 -15.17 14.73
N PHE A 278 -5.83 -16.25 14.12
CA PHE A 278 -5.37 -17.63 14.37
C PHE A 278 -4.82 -18.29 13.11
N GLU A 279 -4.96 -17.65 11.96
CA GLU A 279 -4.26 -18.09 10.76
C GLU A 279 -2.84 -17.52 10.79
N ARG A 280 -1.87 -18.37 10.44
CA ARG A 280 -0.48 -17.89 10.36
C ARG A 280 -0.32 -17.15 9.04
N ASP A 281 0.67 -16.29 9.02
CA ASP A 281 1.22 -15.72 7.80
C ASP A 281 1.48 -16.81 6.73
N TYR A 282 1.60 -16.38 5.48
CA TYR A 282 2.00 -17.23 4.36
C TYR A 282 3.33 -16.74 3.80
N MET A 283 4.22 -17.68 3.48
CA MET A 283 5.42 -17.40 2.70
C MET A 283 5.44 -18.35 1.52
N TYR A 284 5.04 -17.83 0.36
CA TYR A 284 4.98 -18.57 -0.89
C TYR A 284 6.25 -18.34 -1.66
N ILE A 285 7.00 -19.41 -1.92
CA ILE A 285 8.14 -19.35 -2.84
C ILE A 285 7.69 -19.84 -4.20
N ASN A 286 7.98 -19.07 -5.23
CA ASN A 286 7.69 -19.40 -6.61
C ASN A 286 8.59 -20.57 -7.04
N ASN A 287 8.02 -21.56 -7.72
CA ASN A 287 8.79 -22.71 -8.21
C ASN A 287 9.29 -22.51 -9.65
N GLY A 288 8.90 -21.41 -10.31
CA GLY A 288 9.25 -21.09 -11.70
C GLY A 288 8.53 -21.96 -12.74
N ASP A 289 7.45 -22.65 -12.33
CA ASP A 289 6.63 -23.53 -13.17
C ASP A 289 5.14 -23.17 -13.14
N GLY A 290 4.82 -21.95 -12.70
CA GLY A 290 3.46 -21.46 -12.50
C GLY A 290 2.86 -21.83 -11.14
N THR A 291 3.63 -22.43 -10.23
CA THR A 291 3.16 -22.83 -8.89
C THR A 291 4.00 -22.22 -7.77
N PHE A 292 3.40 -22.16 -6.59
CA PHE A 292 4.03 -21.72 -5.35
C PHE A 292 4.06 -22.83 -4.30
N ARG A 293 5.12 -22.82 -3.48
CA ARG A 293 5.22 -23.64 -2.26
C ARG A 293 5.07 -22.77 -1.03
N GLU A 294 4.19 -23.15 -0.11
CA GLU A 294 4.09 -22.48 1.21
C GLU A 294 5.18 -23.01 2.15
N THR A 295 6.02 -22.11 2.66
CA THR A 295 7.28 -22.47 3.33
C THR A 295 7.53 -21.75 4.65
N LEU A 296 6.56 -21.00 5.18
CA LEU A 296 6.74 -20.12 6.35
C LEU A 296 7.45 -20.85 7.50
N THR A 297 6.94 -22.02 7.90
CA THR A 297 7.48 -22.78 9.05
C THR A 297 8.87 -23.37 8.82
N THR A 298 9.31 -23.47 7.56
CA THR A 298 10.66 -23.94 7.22
C THR A 298 11.67 -22.80 7.13
N MET A 299 11.23 -21.61 6.72
CA MET A 299 12.10 -20.44 6.54
C MET A 299 12.14 -19.54 7.77
N MET A 300 11.08 -19.53 8.59
CA MET A 300 10.98 -18.69 9.78
C MET A 300 10.94 -19.55 11.05
N PRO A 301 12.01 -19.56 11.87
CA PRO A 301 12.04 -20.33 13.12
C PRO A 301 11.11 -19.75 14.19
N CYS A 302 10.74 -18.48 14.06
CA CYS A 302 9.83 -17.76 14.94
C CYS A 302 8.82 -17.00 14.08
N ILE A 303 7.54 -17.14 14.37
CA ILE A 303 6.43 -16.48 13.69
C ILE A 303 5.50 -15.84 14.72
N SER A 304 4.87 -14.73 14.35
CA SER A 304 3.80 -14.14 15.16
C SER A 304 2.66 -15.15 15.31
N ALA A 305 2.04 -15.18 16.50
CA ALA A 305 0.83 -15.94 16.71
C ALA A 305 -0.40 -15.25 16.09
N ALA A 306 -0.35 -13.92 16.04
CA ALA A 306 -1.29 -13.03 15.36
C ALA A 306 -0.51 -11.78 14.93
N SER A 307 -0.80 -11.25 13.75
CA SER A 307 -0.27 -9.97 13.26
C SER A 307 -1.35 -8.90 13.46
N MET A 308 -1.13 -7.95 14.38
CA MET A 308 -1.96 -6.75 14.57
C MET A 308 -1.14 -5.49 14.33
#